data_AF-A0A0F9EQ16-F1
#
_entry.id   AF-A0A0F9EQ16-F1
#
_cell.length_a   1.000
_cell.length_b   1.000
_cell.length_c   1.000
_cell.angle_alpha   90.00
_cell.angle_beta   90.00
_cell.angle_gamma   90.00
#
_symmetry.space_group_name_H-M   'P 1'
#
loop_
_entity.id
_entity.type
_entity.pdbx_description
1 polymer ?
#
loop_
_entity_poly.entity_id
_entity_poly.type
_entity_poly.pdbx_seq_one_letter_code
_entity_poly.pdbx_strand_id
1 'polypeptide(L)'
;TEAFNDGMRTVLDAIDTPHAVDLEQIPRFNESEGHGPKRAHPIEDYFDDLSRHLVWEIYHRDFKLFRYDFDDPSNKMPLGEIDLDEVHAKLGA
;
A
#
# COMPACT_ATOMS: atom_id res chain seq x y z
N THR A 1 -6.18 4.88 0.29
CA THR A 1 -5.24 5.37 1.32
C THR A 1 -5.25 4.35 2.42
N GLU A 2 -4.12 3.73 2.69
CA GLU A 2 -3.98 2.87 3.87
C GLU A 2 -4.36 3.68 5.13
N ALA A 3 -5.10 3.07 6.06
CA ALA A 3 -5.53 3.70 7.30
C ALA A 3 -4.36 3.81 8.29
N PHE A 4 -3.33 4.55 7.91
CA PHE A 4 -2.06 4.65 8.64
C PHE A 4 -2.26 5.06 10.10
N ASN A 5 -3.09 6.08 10.36
CA ASN A 5 -3.31 6.57 11.72
C ASN A 5 -3.97 5.51 12.62
N ASP A 6 -4.95 4.78 12.10
CA ASP A 6 -5.68 3.76 12.86
C ASP A 6 -4.78 2.53 13.13
N GLY A 7 -4.03 2.11 12.11
CA GLY A 7 -3.05 1.03 12.24
C GLY A 7 -1.93 1.38 13.23
N MET A 8 -1.34 2.56 13.10
CA MET A 8 -0.29 3.03 14.02
C MET A 8 -0.78 3.21 15.45
N ARG A 9 -2.04 3.63 15.64
CA ARG A 9 -2.64 3.71 16.98
C ARG A 9 -2.64 2.34 17.65
N THR A 10 -3.09 1.31 16.93
CA THR A 10 -3.10 -0.07 17.43
C THR A 10 -1.70 -0.55 17.83
N VAL A 11 -0.67 -0.20 17.05
CA VAL A 11 0.72 -0.53 17.37
C VAL A 11 1.20 0.20 18.63
N LEU A 12 0.95 1.52 18.73
CA LEU A 12 1.37 2.32 19.87
C LEU A 12 0.67 1.90 21.16
N ASP A 13 -0.59 1.50 21.09
CA ASP A 13 -1.36 1.00 22.24
C ASP A 13 -0.81 -0.36 22.74
N ALA A 14 -0.11 -1.12 21.89
CA ALA A 14 0.44 -2.44 22.21
C ALA A 14 1.88 -2.40 22.78
N ILE A 15 2.52 -1.23 22.85
CA ILE A 15 3.91 -1.08 23.29
C ILE A 15 4.05 0.00 24.37
N ASP A 16 5.08 -0.13 25.21
CA ASP A 16 5.47 0.94 26.12
C ASP A 16 6.55 1.80 25.45
N THR A 17 6.30 3.11 25.35
CA THR A 17 7.21 4.07 24.71
C THR A 17 7.85 4.96 25.77
N PRO A 18 9.18 5.14 25.78
CA PRO A 18 9.85 6.05 26.72
C PRO A 18 9.35 7.51 26.67
N HIS A 19 8.85 7.92 25.51
CA HIS A 19 8.22 9.21 25.28
C HIS A 19 6.91 9.02 24.53
N ALA A 20 5.83 9.67 24.99
CA ALA A 20 4.53 9.60 24.36
C ALA A 20 4.59 10.15 22.93
N VAL A 21 4.03 9.39 21.99
CA VAL A 21 3.97 9.74 20.57
C VAL A 21 2.58 10.26 20.22
N ASP A 22 2.49 11.52 19.81
CA ASP A 22 1.26 12.12 19.29
C ASP A 22 1.26 12.06 17.77
N LEU A 23 0.48 11.14 17.20
CA LEU A 23 0.35 10.94 15.76
C LEU A 23 -0.15 12.20 15.01
N GLU A 24 -0.93 13.06 15.66
CA GLU A 24 -1.46 14.28 15.02
C GLU A 24 -0.36 15.33 14.79
N GLN A 25 0.71 15.27 15.57
CA GLN A 25 1.84 16.20 15.50
C GLN A 25 2.98 15.66 14.63
N ILE A 26 2.90 14.42 14.14
CA ILE A 26 3.97 13.83 13.33
C ILE A 26 3.95 14.46 11.93
N PRO A 27 5.04 15.11 11.49
CA PRO A 27 5.13 15.64 10.14
C PRO A 27 5.19 14.49 9.12
N ARG A 28 4.31 14.53 8.11
CA ARG A 28 4.32 13.57 6.99
C ARG A 28 5.32 14.04 5.95
N PHE A 29 6.38 13.28 5.74
CA PHE A 29 7.53 13.68 4.90
C PHE A 29 7.53 13.06 3.49
N ASN A 30 6.65 12.09 3.21
CA ASN A 30 6.60 11.33 1.95
C ASN A 30 5.23 11.39 1.26
N GLU A 31 4.53 12.52 1.33
CA GLU A 31 3.30 12.73 0.55
C GLU A 31 3.62 13.03 -0.92
N SER A 32 4.04 11.99 -1.65
CA SER A 32 4.50 12.09 -3.04
C SER A 32 3.41 12.61 -4.00
N GLU A 33 2.12 12.50 -3.67
CA GLU A 33 1.03 13.10 -4.46
C GLU A 33 0.87 14.62 -4.25
N GLY A 34 1.38 15.19 -3.15
CA GLY A 34 1.09 16.59 -2.75
C GLY A 34 2.14 17.62 -3.19
N HIS A 35 3.38 17.18 -3.42
CA HIS A 35 4.52 18.08 -3.66
C HIS A 35 5.08 18.05 -5.09
N GLY A 36 4.58 17.16 -5.94
CA GLY A 36 4.94 17.06 -7.35
C GLY A 36 3.91 17.69 -8.29
N PRO A 37 4.25 17.91 -9.57
CA PRO A 37 3.25 18.29 -10.57
C PRO A 37 2.12 17.24 -10.58
N LYS A 38 0.87 17.72 -10.59
CA LYS A 38 -0.29 16.83 -10.69
C LYS A 38 -0.13 15.95 -11.92
N ARG A 39 -0.55 14.68 -11.80
CA ARG A 39 -0.55 13.71 -12.90
C ARG A 39 -1.25 14.33 -14.11
N ALA A 40 -0.61 14.23 -15.27
CA ALA A 40 -1.15 14.75 -16.53
C ALA A 40 -2.29 13.89 -17.09
N HIS A 41 -2.29 12.59 -16.75
CA HIS A 41 -3.24 11.60 -17.20
C HIS A 41 -3.80 10.78 -16.01
N PRO A 42 -4.98 10.16 -16.17
CA PRO A 42 -5.44 9.06 -15.31
C PRO A 42 -4.40 7.95 -15.17
N ILE A 43 -4.51 7.11 -14.13
CA ILE A 43 -3.48 6.07 -13.86
C ILE A 43 -3.50 5.01 -14.95
N GLU A 44 -4.71 4.59 -15.31
CA GLU A 44 -5.01 3.59 -16.33
C GLU A 44 -4.38 3.92 -17.70
N ASP A 45 -4.25 5.20 -18.04
CA ASP A 45 -3.65 5.65 -19.31
C ASP A 45 -2.14 5.38 -19.41
N TYR A 46 -1.47 5.11 -18.29
CA TYR A 46 -0.05 4.71 -18.27
C TYR A 46 0.16 3.21 -18.52
N PHE A 47 -0.92 2.42 -18.54
CA PHE A 47 -0.86 0.95 -18.57
C PHE A 47 -1.59 0.38 -19.80
N ASP A 48 -0.93 0.42 -20.94
CA ASP A 48 -1.34 -0.29 -22.16
C ASP A 48 -1.19 -1.83 -22.04
N ASP A 49 -1.64 -2.57 -23.05
CA ASP A 49 -1.64 -4.03 -23.05
C ASP A 49 -0.26 -4.65 -22.76
N LEU A 50 0.80 -4.08 -23.34
CA LEU A 50 2.17 -4.57 -23.15
C LEU A 50 2.68 -4.30 -21.74
N SER A 51 2.54 -3.06 -21.26
CA SER A 51 2.98 -2.69 -19.92
C SER A 51 2.20 -3.43 -18.84
N ARG A 52 0.87 -3.62 -19.01
CA ARG A 52 0.06 -4.48 -18.13
C ARG A 52 0.57 -5.91 -18.11
N HIS A 53 0.87 -6.48 -19.27
CA HIS A 53 1.44 -7.83 -19.35
C HIS A 53 2.77 -7.92 -18.59
N LEU A 54 3.67 -6.95 -18.75
CA LEU A 54 4.95 -6.92 -18.03
C LEU A 54 4.74 -6.80 -16.51
N VAL A 55 3.85 -5.92 -16.07
CA VAL A 55 3.51 -5.76 -14.64
C VAL A 55 2.98 -7.07 -14.06
N TRP A 56 2.15 -7.80 -14.80
CA TRP A 56 1.68 -9.13 -14.39
C TRP A 56 2.83 -10.11 -14.26
N GLU A 57 3.68 -10.25 -15.27
CA GLU A 57 4.80 -11.20 -15.23
C GLU A 57 5.74 -10.92 -14.05
N ILE A 58 5.95 -9.65 -13.70
CA ILE A 58 6.80 -9.26 -12.58
C ILE A 58 6.09 -9.48 -11.22
N TYR A 59 4.81 -9.10 -11.08
CA TYR A 59 4.15 -8.94 -9.77
C TYR A 59 2.89 -9.79 -9.55
N HIS A 60 2.54 -10.73 -10.42
CA HIS A 60 1.31 -11.54 -10.27
C HIS A 60 1.25 -12.31 -8.94
N ARG A 61 2.38 -12.64 -8.33
CA ARG A 61 2.43 -13.29 -7.02
C ARG A 61 2.03 -12.33 -5.91
N ASP A 62 2.50 -11.09 -5.99
CA ASP A 62 2.21 -10.01 -5.06
C ASP A 62 0.74 -9.58 -5.14
N PHE A 63 0.19 -9.40 -6.36
CA PHE A 63 -1.24 -9.12 -6.54
C PHE A 63 -2.12 -10.17 -5.84
N LYS A 64 -1.75 -11.45 -5.95
CA LYS A 64 -2.48 -12.55 -5.31
C LYS A 64 -2.29 -12.56 -3.79
N LEU A 65 -1.05 -12.43 -3.31
CA LEU A 65 -0.72 -12.52 -1.89
C LEU A 65 -1.32 -11.34 -1.10
N PHE A 66 -1.22 -10.13 -1.64
CA PHE A 66 -1.68 -8.90 -1.00
C PHE A 66 -3.09 -8.49 -1.45
N ARG A 67 -3.77 -9.33 -2.24
CA ARG A 67 -5.16 -9.16 -2.68
C ARG A 67 -5.40 -7.86 -3.47
N TYR A 68 -4.44 -7.38 -4.25
CA TYR A 68 -4.62 -6.19 -5.10
C TYR A 68 -5.32 -6.54 -6.43
N ASP A 69 -6.12 -5.60 -6.92
CA ASP A 69 -6.79 -5.70 -8.21
C ASP A 69 -5.83 -5.37 -9.35
N PHE A 70 -5.51 -6.37 -10.18
CA PHE A 70 -4.69 -6.17 -11.37
C PHE A 70 -5.51 -5.62 -12.55
N ASP A 71 -6.82 -5.87 -12.56
CA ASP A 71 -7.69 -5.52 -13.67
C ASP A 71 -8.11 -4.05 -13.64
N ASP A 72 -8.09 -3.43 -12.46
CA ASP A 72 -8.30 -2.00 -12.26
C ASP A 72 -7.05 -1.30 -11.68
N PRO A 73 -6.14 -0.78 -12.53
CA PRO A 73 -4.98 -0.01 -12.10
C PRO A 73 -5.32 1.27 -11.32
N SER A 74 -6.56 1.76 -11.41
CA SER A 74 -6.99 2.96 -10.70
C SER A 74 -7.37 2.67 -9.24
N ASN A 75 -7.66 1.40 -8.91
CA ASN A 75 -8.01 0.98 -7.56
C ASN A 75 -6.77 0.92 -6.66
N LYS A 76 -6.69 1.87 -5.72
CA LYS A 76 -5.59 1.96 -4.75
C LYS A 76 -5.75 1.04 -3.55
N MET A 77 -6.86 0.31 -3.43
CA MET A 77 -7.19 -0.51 -2.26
C MET A 77 -7.16 -2.00 -2.61
N PRO A 78 -6.74 -2.88 -1.68
CA PRO A 78 -6.87 -4.30 -1.88
C PRO A 78 -8.36 -4.70 -1.92
N LEU A 79 -8.64 -5.80 -2.60
CA LEU A 79 -9.96 -6.42 -2.70
C LEU A 79 -10.40 -7.11 -1.40
N GLY A 80 -9.50 -7.29 -0.45
CA GLY A 80 -9.78 -7.92 0.84
C GLY A 80 -8.66 -7.75 1.86
N GLU A 81 -8.90 -8.23 3.07
CA GLU A 81 -7.90 -8.22 4.14
C GLU A 81 -6.69 -9.10 3.81
N ILE A 82 -5.54 -8.72 4.36
CA ILE A 82 -4.29 -9.47 4.21
C ILE A 82 -4.32 -10.72 5.11
N ASP A 83 -3.96 -11.86 4.54
CA ASP A 83 -3.76 -13.10 5.31
C ASP A 83 -2.33 -13.12 5.86
N LEU A 84 -2.19 -12.74 7.14
CA LEU A 84 -0.88 -12.67 7.79
C LEU A 84 -0.22 -14.05 7.93
N ASP A 85 -1.00 -15.13 8.11
CA ASP A 85 -0.45 -16.48 8.21
C ASP A 85 0.14 -16.92 6.85
N GLU A 86 -0.57 -16.63 5.76
CA GLU A 86 -0.09 -16.89 4.40
C GLU A 86 1.19 -16.09 4.08
N VAL A 87 1.20 -14.80 4.46
CA VAL A 87 2.36 -13.92 4.27
C VAL A 87 3.57 -14.43 5.05
N HIS A 88 3.41 -14.74 6.34
CA HIS A 88 4.49 -15.26 7.17
C HIS A 88 5.00 -16.60 6.63
N ALA A 89 4.11 -17.51 6.20
CA ALA A 89 4.50 -18.80 5.63
C ALA A 89 5.31 -18.65 4.32
N LYS A 90 5.03 -17.61 3.52
CA LYS A 90 5.71 -17.37 2.24
C LYS A 90 6.98 -16.53 2.35
N LEU A 91 7.05 -15.59 3.29
CA LEU A 91 8.09 -14.56 3.34
C LEU A 91 8.94 -14.59 4.64
N GLY A 92 8.51 -15.29 5.69
CA GLY A 92 9.10 -15.23 7.04
C GLY A 92 10.36 -16.07 7.27
N ALA A 93 11.20 -16.25 6.25
CA ALA A 93 12.47 -16.98 6.38
C ALA A 93 13.49 -16.26 7.27
#